data_AF-A0AAC9Z446-F1
#
_entry.id   AF-A0AAC9Z446-F1
#
_cell.length_a   1.000
_cell.length_b   1.000
_cell.length_c   1.000
_cell.angle_alpha   90.00
_cell.angle_beta   90.00
_cell.angle_gamma   90.00
#
_symmetry.space_group_name_H-M   'P 1'
#
loop_
_entity.id
_entity.type
_entity.pdbx_description
1 polymer ?
#
loop_
_entity_poly.entity_id
_entity_poly.type
_entity_poly.pdbx_seq_one_letter_code
_entity_poly.pdbx_strand_id
1 'polypeptide(L)'
;MKLEGEILKENFYKELQKFRERKITGADFLELCSDCKLVSEDLNTEANEFAKDYYDSGQYFDDYVEYSDDNFLTIFHEPNTWEKYESIKRVITERYEQWKNN
;
A
#
# COMPACT_ATOMS: atom_id res chain seq x y z
N MET A 1 0.86 11.60 -4.18
CA MET A 1 -0.38 11.18 -4.86
C MET A 1 -1.50 11.05 -3.83
N LYS A 2 -2.76 11.35 -4.19
CA LYS A 2 -3.94 11.13 -3.34
C LYS A 2 -4.83 10.06 -3.98
N LEU A 3 -4.60 8.80 -3.62
CA LEU A 3 -5.29 7.63 -4.17
C LEU A 3 -6.39 7.08 -3.27
N GLU A 4 -6.53 7.64 -2.07
CA GLU A 4 -7.55 7.22 -1.13
C GLU A 4 -8.97 7.46 -1.71
N GLY A 5 -9.85 6.48 -1.51
CA GLY A 5 -11.27 6.55 -1.85
C GLY A 5 -12.03 7.49 -0.91
N GLU A 6 -13.29 7.78 -1.25
CA GLU A 6 -14.11 8.72 -0.47
C GLU A 6 -14.42 8.19 0.94
N ILE A 7 -14.59 6.87 1.12
CA ILE A 7 -14.82 6.26 2.45
C ILE A 7 -13.70 6.62 3.42
N LEU A 8 -12.43 6.49 3.00
CA LEU A 8 -11.31 6.84 3.86
C LEU A 8 -11.26 8.35 4.15
N LYS A 9 -11.60 9.20 3.17
CA LYS A 9 -11.61 10.66 3.33
C LYS A 9 -12.70 11.13 4.28
N GLU A 10 -13.89 10.54 4.22
CA GLU A 10 -15.05 10.97 5.00
C GLU A 10 -15.06 10.34 6.40
N ASN A 11 -14.82 9.03 6.48
CA ASN A 11 -15.01 8.28 7.71
C ASN A 11 -13.72 8.12 8.53
N PHE A 12 -12.55 8.20 7.89
CA PHE A 12 -11.25 7.93 8.50
C PHE A 12 -10.24 9.07 8.33
N TYR A 13 -10.73 10.30 8.15
CA TYR A 13 -9.87 11.48 7.94
C TYR A 13 -8.80 11.65 9.03
N LYS A 14 -9.14 11.45 10.31
CA LYS A 14 -8.22 11.67 11.43
C LYS A 14 -7.08 10.65 11.40
N GLU A 15 -7.40 9.39 11.11
CA GLU A 15 -6.47 8.29 10.98
C GLU A 15 -5.56 8.50 9.75
N LEU A 16 -6.11 8.97 8.64
CA LEU A 16 -5.33 9.40 7.47
C LEU A 16 -4.32 10.50 7.83
N GLN A 17 -4.71 11.49 8.63
CA GLN A 17 -3.77 12.52 9.08
C GLN A 17 -2.70 11.95 10.01
N LYS A 18 -3.07 11.10 10.98
CA LYS A 18 -2.10 10.42 11.85
C LYS A 18 -1.08 9.62 11.05
N PHE A 19 -1.52 8.89 10.03
CA PHE A 19 -0.65 8.13 9.14
C PHE A 19 0.29 9.06 8.36
N ARG A 20 -0.23 10.14 7.75
CA ARG A 20 0.57 11.14 7.03
C ARG A 20 1.62 11.83 7.91
N GLU A 21 1.28 12.06 9.17
CA GLU A 21 2.18 12.62 10.20
C GLU A 21 3.10 11.57 10.83
N ARG A 22 3.06 10.31 10.35
CA ARG A 22 3.82 9.16 10.86
C ARG A 22 3.59 8.82 12.34
N LYS A 23 2.40 9.15 12.86
CA LYS A 23 1.97 8.82 14.24
C LYS A 23 1.44 7.39 14.38
N ILE A 24 0.98 6.79 13.28
CA ILE A 24 0.58 5.38 13.18
C ILE A 24 1.17 4.81 11.89
N THR A 25 1.48 3.51 11.87
CA THR A 25 2.00 2.81 10.69
C THR A 25 0.90 2.50 9.67
N GLY A 26 1.28 2.02 8.49
CA GLY A 26 0.31 1.54 7.51
C GLY A 26 -0.49 0.33 8.01
N ALA A 27 0.16 -0.58 8.75
CA ALA A 27 -0.52 -1.72 9.35
C ALA A 27 -1.54 -1.29 10.42
N ASP A 28 -1.16 -0.35 11.30
CA ASP A 28 -2.09 0.21 12.30
C ASP A 28 -3.29 0.88 11.61
N PHE A 29 -3.06 1.61 10.50
CA PHE A 29 -4.13 2.22 9.74
C PHE A 29 -5.10 1.17 9.16
N LEU A 30 -4.60 0.08 8.58
CA LEU A 30 -5.44 -1.00 8.05
C LEU A 30 -6.26 -1.70 9.14
N GLU A 31 -5.65 -1.93 10.31
CA GLU A 31 -6.36 -2.52 11.47
C GLU A 31 -7.47 -1.60 11.96
N LEU A 32 -7.21 -0.28 12.06
CA LEU A 32 -8.16 0.69 12.57
C LEU A 32 -9.28 1.05 11.59
N CYS A 33 -9.02 0.99 10.29
CA CYS A 33 -9.90 1.58 9.27
C CYS A 33 -10.48 0.58 8.27
N SER A 34 -9.86 -0.58 8.08
CA SER A 34 -10.15 -1.45 6.93
C SER A 34 -10.10 -2.94 7.26
N ASP A 35 -10.35 -3.36 8.51
CA ASP A 35 -10.33 -4.78 8.91
C ASP A 35 -9.10 -5.55 8.39
N CYS A 36 -7.93 -4.92 8.45
CA CYS A 36 -6.63 -5.44 7.98
C CYS A 36 -6.53 -5.71 6.46
N LYS A 37 -7.44 -5.20 5.62
CA LYS A 37 -7.41 -5.39 4.16
C LYS A 37 -7.98 -4.18 3.42
N LEU A 38 -7.34 -3.77 2.32
CA LEU A 38 -7.96 -2.78 1.44
C LEU A 38 -9.00 -3.44 0.54
N VAL A 39 -10.14 -2.78 0.38
CA VAL A 39 -11.18 -3.11 -0.60
C VAL A 39 -11.32 -1.97 -1.62
N SER A 40 -12.11 -2.20 -2.67
CA SER A 40 -12.22 -1.22 -3.75
C SER A 40 -12.76 0.15 -3.32
N GLU A 41 -13.54 0.21 -2.24
CA GLU A 41 -14.09 1.46 -1.71
C GLU A 41 -13.05 2.29 -0.93
N ASP A 42 -11.94 1.67 -0.48
CA ASP A 42 -10.82 2.35 0.17
C ASP A 42 -9.95 3.12 -0.83
N LEU A 43 -10.11 2.81 -2.11
CA LEU A 43 -9.32 3.34 -3.22
C LEU A 43 -10.20 4.16 -4.16
N ASN A 44 -9.64 5.19 -4.80
CA ASN A 44 -10.34 5.87 -5.89
C ASN A 44 -10.33 5.01 -7.18
N THR A 45 -11.06 5.43 -8.22
CA THR A 45 -11.16 4.67 -9.48
C THR A 45 -9.80 4.35 -10.10
N GLU A 46 -8.92 5.35 -10.21
CA GLU A 46 -7.58 5.19 -10.79
C GLU A 46 -6.72 4.21 -10.01
N ALA A 47 -6.74 4.29 -8.68
CA ALA A 47 -6.01 3.39 -7.80
C ALA A 47 -6.52 1.95 -7.90
N ASN A 48 -7.83 1.76 -8.07
CA ASN A 48 -8.42 0.45 -8.30
C ASN A 48 -8.01 -0.15 -9.65
N GLU A 49 -7.98 0.66 -10.72
CA GLU A 49 -7.53 0.22 -12.04
C GLU A 49 -6.06 -0.22 -12.02
N PHE A 50 -5.20 0.59 -11.39
CA PHE A 50 -3.80 0.22 -11.18
C PHE A 50 -3.67 -1.05 -10.32
N ALA A 51 -4.32 -1.10 -9.15
CA ALA A 51 -4.23 -2.27 -8.27
C ALA A 51 -4.68 -3.54 -8.97
N LYS A 52 -5.75 -3.46 -9.78
CA LYS A 52 -6.22 -4.60 -10.58
C LYS A 52 -5.16 -5.06 -11.59
N ASP A 53 -4.61 -4.17 -12.39
CA ASP A 53 -3.58 -4.50 -13.39
C ASP A 53 -2.31 -5.08 -12.74
N TYR A 54 -1.87 -4.47 -11.64
CA TYR A 54 -0.67 -4.87 -10.92
C TYR A 54 -0.79 -6.26 -10.26
N TYR A 55 -1.97 -6.59 -9.73
CA TYR A 55 -2.23 -7.94 -9.20
C TYR A 55 -2.47 -8.98 -10.31
N ASP A 56 -3.24 -8.65 -11.34
CA ASP A 56 -3.60 -9.58 -12.42
C ASP A 56 -2.38 -9.94 -13.31
N SER A 57 -1.40 -9.04 -13.43
CA SER A 57 -0.16 -9.28 -14.18
C SER A 57 0.79 -10.26 -13.49
N GLY A 58 0.60 -10.54 -12.20
CA GLY A 58 1.54 -11.30 -11.37
C GLY A 58 2.74 -10.49 -10.86
N GLN A 59 2.96 -9.27 -11.37
CA GLN A 59 4.10 -8.42 -11.00
C GLN A 59 4.10 -8.08 -9.50
N TYR A 60 2.91 -7.97 -8.88
CA TYR A 60 2.82 -7.80 -7.43
C TYR A 60 3.58 -8.87 -6.65
N PHE A 61 3.41 -10.15 -7.02
CA PHE A 61 4.04 -11.24 -6.30
C PHE A 61 5.55 -11.29 -6.57
N ASP A 62 5.97 -11.04 -7.80
CA ASP A 62 7.38 -10.94 -8.17
C ASP A 62 8.08 -9.84 -7.36
N ASP A 63 7.50 -8.64 -7.31
CA ASP A 63 8.04 -7.52 -6.51
C ASP A 63 8.02 -7.84 -5.01
N TYR A 64 6.96 -8.49 -4.52
CA TYR A 64 6.87 -8.86 -3.10
C TYR A 64 8.01 -9.80 -2.69
N VAL A 65 8.38 -10.76 -3.55
CA VAL A 65 9.50 -11.67 -3.31
C VAL A 65 10.83 -10.97 -3.53
N GLU A 66 11.01 -10.23 -4.63
CA GLU A 66 12.27 -9.54 -4.98
C GLU A 66 12.69 -8.53 -3.90
N TYR A 67 11.72 -7.80 -3.34
CA TYR A 67 11.98 -6.79 -2.31
C TYR A 67 11.82 -7.31 -0.88
N SER A 68 11.70 -8.62 -0.70
CA SER A 68 11.80 -9.24 0.63
C SER A 68 13.27 -9.34 1.07
N ASP A 69 13.52 -9.24 2.37
CA ASP A 69 14.87 -9.35 2.94
C ASP A 69 15.21 -10.82 3.22
N ASP A 70 16.18 -11.34 2.46
CA ASP A 70 16.69 -12.71 2.56
C ASP A 70 17.29 -13.07 3.93
N ASN A 71 17.50 -12.08 4.82
CA ASN A 71 17.94 -12.32 6.19
C ASN A 71 16.80 -12.84 7.10
N PHE A 72 15.54 -12.74 6.68
CA PHE A 72 14.41 -13.27 7.44
C PHE A 72 14.09 -14.73 7.08
N LEU A 73 13.47 -15.44 8.02
CA LEU A 73 13.14 -16.86 7.86
C LEU A 73 12.23 -17.14 6.66
N THR A 74 11.33 -16.21 6.34
CA THR A 74 10.44 -16.26 5.18
C THR A 74 10.12 -14.84 4.72
N ILE A 75 9.63 -14.70 3.49
CA ILE A 75 9.09 -13.45 2.94
C ILE A 75 7.95 -12.82 3.77
N PHE A 76 7.30 -13.58 4.67
CA PHE A 76 6.25 -13.10 5.59
C PHE A 76 6.75 -12.47 6.91
N HIS A 77 8.06 -12.41 7.14
CA HIS A 77 8.64 -11.91 8.41
C HIS A 77 9.15 -10.47 8.32
N GLU A 78 8.66 -9.70 7.35
CA GLU A 78 9.05 -8.30 7.14
C GLU A 78 8.69 -7.40 8.33
N PRO A 79 9.57 -6.46 8.70
CA PRO A 79 9.35 -5.62 9.87
C PRO A 79 8.39 -4.47 9.55
N ASN A 80 7.45 -4.21 10.46
CA ASN A 80 6.57 -3.03 10.41
C ASN A 80 7.34 -1.77 10.85
N THR A 81 8.13 -1.19 9.94
CA THR A 81 8.95 0.00 10.20
C THR A 81 8.78 1.03 9.09
N TRP A 82 9.06 2.30 9.40
CA TRP A 82 9.03 3.38 8.41
C TRP A 82 10.08 3.21 7.31
N GLU A 83 11.23 2.60 7.62
CA GLU A 83 12.26 2.32 6.63
C GLU A 83 11.77 1.33 5.57
N LYS A 84 11.20 0.20 6.00
CA LYS A 84 10.58 -0.77 5.09
C LYS A 84 9.40 -0.18 4.34
N TYR A 85 8.58 0.64 5.01
CA TYR A 85 7.48 1.34 4.35
C TYR A 85 7.98 2.24 3.20
N GLU A 86 9.00 3.06 3.43
CA GLU A 86 9.53 3.94 2.37
C GLU A 86 10.22 3.17 1.25
N SER A 87 10.83 2.01 1.54
CA SER A 87 11.39 1.15 0.49
C SER A 87 10.30 0.58 -0.41
N ILE A 88 9.25 -0.02 0.16
CA ILE A 88 8.13 -0.60 -0.62
C ILE A 88 7.31 0.48 -1.33
N LYS A 89 7.10 1.63 -0.68
CA LYS A 89 6.43 2.77 -1.31
C LYS A 89 7.12 3.22 -2.59
N ARG A 90 8.46 3.18 -2.65
CA ARG A 90 9.22 3.52 -3.87
C ARG A 90 8.89 2.55 -5.00
N VAL A 91 8.92 1.25 -4.73
CA VAL A 91 8.59 0.19 -5.70
C VAL A 91 7.18 0.40 -6.24
N ILE A 92 6.17 0.52 -5.36
CA ILE A 92 4.78 0.72 -5.77
C ILE A 92 4.62 2.02 -6.57
N THR A 93 5.33 3.09 -6.19
CA THR A 93 5.30 4.36 -6.94
C THR A 93 5.87 4.18 -8.34
N GLU A 94 7.01 3.49 -8.49
CA GLU A 94 7.62 3.22 -9.80
C GLU A 94 6.70 2.38 -10.69
N ARG A 95 6.07 1.33 -10.14
CA ARG A 95 5.08 0.51 -10.88
C ARG A 95 3.86 1.30 -11.29
N TYR A 96 3.35 2.15 -10.42
CA TYR A 96 2.22 3.02 -10.72
C TYR A 96 2.55 4.01 -11.84
N GLU A 97 3.72 4.65 -11.80
CA GLU A 97 4.15 5.57 -12.86
C GLU A 97 4.40 4.84 -14.18
N GLN A 98 4.94 3.60 -14.16
CA GLN A 98 5.07 2.77 -15.36
C GLN A 98 3.71 2.47 -15.98
N TRP A 99 2.74 2.03 -15.17
CA TRP A 99 1.37 1.76 -15.61
C TRP A 99 0.71 3.01 -16.21
N LYS A 100 0.90 4.18 -15.60
CA LYS A 100 0.31 5.45 -16.06
C LYS A 100 0.87 5.96 -17.39
N ASN A 101 2.08 5.54 -17.75
CA ASN A 101 2.78 5.97 -18.97
C ASN A 101 2.69 4.94 -20.11
N ASN A 102 2.04 3.80 -19.89
CA ASN A 102 1.74 2.79 -20.92
C ASN A 102 0.40 3.07 -21.61
#